data_AF-A0A957NMA7-F1
#
_entry.id   AF-A0A957NMA7-F1
#
_cell.length_a   1.000
_cell.length_b   1.000
_cell.length_c   1.000
_cell.angle_alpha   90.00
_cell.angle_beta   90.00
_cell.angle_gamma   90.00
#
_symmetry.space_group_name_H-M   'P 1'
#
loop_
_entity.id
_entity.type
_entity.pdbx_description
1 polymer ?
#
loop_
_entity_poly.entity_id
_entity_poly.type
_entity_poly.pdbx_seq_one_letter_code
_entity_poly.pdbx_strand_id
1 'polypeptide(L)'
;VVFEPNDEKLWSQVRLNATTFMHNLFRQGAFQGTTPRDAYLVKCDAETNPQSQIDQGIVTVLVGFAPLKPAEFVIIQIQQLAGQLEV
;
A
#
# COMPACT_ATOMS: atom_id res chain seq x y z
N VAL A 1 4.23 -1.60 -12.38
CA VAL A 1 5.53 -2.28 -12.19
C VAL A 1 5.23 -3.74 -11.91
N VAL A 2 5.41 -4.63 -12.88
CA VAL A 2 4.90 -6.02 -12.78
C VAL A 2 6.03 -7.06 -12.88
N PHE A 3 7.30 -6.65 -13.02
CA PHE A 3 8.42 -7.56 -13.28
C PHE A 3 9.74 -7.12 -12.63
N GLU A 4 9.69 -6.35 -11.53
CA GLU A 4 10.89 -6.01 -10.75
C GLU A 4 11.11 -7.02 -9.62
N PRO A 5 12.36 -7.27 -9.20
CA PRO A 5 12.63 -8.07 -8.01
C PRO A 5 11.83 -7.56 -6.83
N ASN A 6 11.29 -8.49 -6.03
CA ASN A 6 10.52 -8.18 -4.84
C ASN A 6 11.47 -7.71 -3.72
N ASP A 7 11.96 -6.48 -3.88
CA ASP A 7 12.99 -5.84 -3.06
C ASP A 7 12.59 -4.41 -2.65
N GLU A 8 13.47 -3.74 -1.89
CA GLU A 8 13.22 -2.39 -1.38
C GLU A 8 12.89 -1.39 -2.48
N LYS A 9 13.49 -1.52 -3.67
CA LYS A 9 13.25 -0.59 -4.78
C LYS A 9 11.81 -0.70 -5.27
N LEU A 10 11.30 -1.92 -5.47
CA LEU A 10 9.90 -2.15 -5.82
C LEU A 10 8.97 -1.61 -4.72
N TRP A 11 9.25 -1.94 -3.46
CA TRP A 11 8.43 -1.49 -2.33
C TRP A 11 8.37 0.03 -2.22
N SER A 12 9.49 0.70 -2.44
CA SER A 12 9.60 2.16 -2.40
C SER A 12 8.76 2.82 -3.50
N GLN A 13 8.82 2.30 -4.72
CA GLN A 13 7.98 2.79 -5.82
C GLN A 13 6.49 2.56 -5.56
N VAL A 14 6.12 1.36 -5.08
CA VAL A 14 4.72 1.04 -4.73
C VAL A 14 4.23 1.96 -3.62
N ARG A 15 5.01 2.15 -2.56
CA ARG A 15 4.72 3.05 -1.45
C ARG A 15 4.56 4.50 -1.91
N LEU A 16 5.44 4.98 -2.79
CA LEU A 16 5.36 6.34 -3.35
C LEU A 16 4.08 6.55 -4.17
N ASN A 17 3.77 5.62 -5.08
CA ASN A 17 2.60 5.70 -5.94
C ASN A 17 1.29 5.65 -5.13
N ALA A 18 1.19 4.71 -4.18
CA ALA A 18 0.04 4.60 -3.29
C ALA A 18 -0.11 5.83 -2.38
N THR A 19 1.00 6.35 -1.83
CA THR A 19 1.00 7.58 -1.03
C THR A 19 0.52 8.78 -1.85
N THR A 20 0.95 8.88 -3.11
CA THR A 20 0.55 9.98 -4.01
C THR A 20 -0.95 9.92 -4.32
N PHE A 21 -1.47 8.72 -4.59
CA PHE A 21 -2.91 8.50 -4.78
C PHE A 21 -3.71 8.89 -3.53
N MET A 22 -3.29 8.43 -2.35
CA MET A 22 -3.96 8.76 -1.10
C MET A 22 -3.89 10.24 -0.77
N HIS A 23 -2.75 10.89 -1.06
CA HIS A 23 -2.61 12.33 -0.88
C HIS A 23 -3.58 13.12 -1.75
N ASN A 24 -3.80 12.70 -3.00
CA ASN A 24 -4.76 13.34 -3.89
C ASN A 24 -6.20 13.21 -3.36
N LEU A 25 -6.57 12.04 -2.82
CA LEU A 25 -7.87 11.83 -2.18
C LEU A 25 -8.03 12.66 -0.90
N PHE A 26 -6.97 12.79 -0.10
CA PHE A 26 -6.96 13.70 1.05
C PHE A 26 -7.23 15.15 0.64
N ARG A 27 -6.58 15.64 -0.42
CA ARG A 27 -6.79 17.00 -0.96
C ARG A 27 -8.20 17.22 -1.50
N GLN A 28 -8.88 16.16 -1.92
CA GLN A 28 -10.29 16.20 -2.36
C GLN A 28 -11.27 16.13 -1.18
N GLY A 29 -10.78 16.02 0.06
CA GLY A 29 -11.62 15.89 1.25
C GLY A 29 -12.26 14.51 1.37
N ALA A 30 -11.59 13.44 0.94
CA ALA A 30 -12.09 12.06 1.07
C ALA A 30 -11.89 11.44 2.45
N PHE A 31 -10.98 11.99 3.27
CA PHE A 31 -10.61 11.45 4.58
C PHE A 31 -10.85 12.43 5.73
N GLN A 32 -11.05 11.88 6.92
CA GLN A 32 -11.10 12.62 8.17
C GLN A 32 -9.68 12.90 8.67
N GLY A 33 -9.41 14.12 9.14
CA GLY A 33 -8.10 14.53 9.66
C GLY A 33 -7.63 15.84 9.05
N THR A 34 -6.84 16.61 9.81
CA THR A 34 -6.25 17.88 9.34
C THR A 34 -4.88 17.68 8.70
N THR A 35 -4.22 16.55 8.98
CA THR A 35 -2.93 16.20 8.39
C THR A 35 -3.01 14.88 7.61
N PRO A 36 -2.20 14.71 6.55
CA PRO A 36 -2.12 13.45 5.81
C PRO A 36 -1.78 12.24 6.69
N ARG A 37 -1.00 12.44 7.76
CA ARG A 37 -0.58 11.38 8.70
C ARG A 37 -1.74 10.86 9.55
N ASP A 38 -2.71 11.71 9.86
CA ASP A 38 -3.93 11.32 10.57
C ASP A 38 -4.99 10.73 9.62
N ALA A 39 -4.92 11.09 8.34
CA ALA A 39 -5.89 10.70 7.33
C ALA A 39 -5.63 9.33 6.71
N TYR A 40 -4.36 8.98 6.45
CA TYR A 40 -3.99 7.71 5.85
C TYR A 40 -2.56 7.26 6.20
N LEU A 41 -2.34 5.96 6.06
CA LEU A 41 -1.09 5.25 6.22
C LEU A 41 -0.89 4.33 5.01
N VAL A 42 0.30 4.36 4.43
CA VAL A 42 0.73 3.36 3.43
C VAL A 42 2.03 2.74 3.93
N LYS A 43 2.01 1.43 4.13
CA LYS A 43 3.16 0.63 4.57
C LYS A 43 3.45 -0.46 3.55
N CYS A 44 4.70 -0.51 3.09
CA CYS A 44 5.22 -1.53 2.18
C CYS A 44 6.73 -1.55 2.39
N ASP A 45 7.21 -2.51 3.18
CA ASP A 45 8.61 -2.65 3.59
C ASP A 45 8.86 -4.10 4.02
N ALA A 46 10.05 -4.37 4.57
CA ALA A 46 10.46 -5.71 4.99
C ALA A 46 9.57 -6.29 6.11
N GLU A 47 8.90 -5.46 6.92
CA GLU A 47 7.97 -5.95 7.94
C GLU A 47 6.67 -6.48 7.31
N THR A 48 6.19 -5.86 6.24
CA THR A 48 5.00 -6.33 5.51
C THR A 48 5.34 -7.40 4.48
N ASN A 49 6.59 -7.46 4.03
CA ASN A 49 7.11 -8.39 3.04
C ASN A 49 8.28 -9.20 3.61
N PRO A 50 8.02 -10.13 4.55
CA PRO A 50 9.06 -11.03 5.05
C PRO A 50 9.52 -11.98 3.94
N GLN A 51 10.71 -12.57 4.13
CA GLN A 51 11.33 -13.47 3.14
C GLN A 51 10.38 -14.59 2.67
N SER A 52 9.55 -15.13 3.57
CA SER A 52 8.55 -16.14 3.21
C SER A 52 7.53 -15.66 2.16
N GLN A 53 7.09 -14.40 2.20
CA GLN A 53 6.21 -13.84 1.18
C GLN A 53 6.98 -13.50 -0.11
N ILE A 54 8.23 -13.05 0.02
CA ILE A 54 9.11 -12.78 -1.12
C ILE A 54 9.35 -14.05 -1.94
N ASP A 55 9.67 -15.17 -1.28
CA ASP A 55 9.86 -16.48 -1.92
C ASP A 55 8.58 -16.99 -2.62
N GLN A 56 7.41 -16.58 -2.14
CA GLN A 56 6.12 -16.86 -2.78
C GLN A 56 5.78 -15.89 -3.91
N GLY A 57 6.65 -14.92 -4.19
CA GLY A 57 6.39 -13.85 -5.16
C GLY A 57 5.27 -12.90 -4.72
N ILE A 58 4.93 -12.85 -3.43
CA ILE A 58 3.83 -12.02 -2.93
C ILE A 58 4.39 -10.68 -2.46
N VAL A 59 3.83 -9.59 -3.01
CA VAL A 59 4.03 -8.23 -2.49
C VAL A 59 2.77 -7.83 -1.73
N THR A 60 2.94 -7.49 -0.45
CA THR A 60 1.89 -7.00 0.44
C THR A 60 2.05 -5.50 0.67
N VAL A 61 0.99 -4.75 0.38
CA VAL A 61 0.86 -3.33 0.70
C VAL A 61 -0.25 -3.17 1.71
N LEU A 62 0.06 -2.52 2.82
CA LEU A 62 -0.92 -2.17 3.86
C LEU A 62 -1.31 -0.72 3.70
N VAL A 63 -2.60 -0.48 3.46
CA VAL A 63 -3.18 0.87 3.35
C VAL A 63 -4.23 1.03 4.44
N GLY A 64 -4.01 1.94 5.37
CA GLY A 64 -5.00 2.35 6.37
C GLY A 64 -5.50 3.76 6.07
N PHE A 65 -6.80 4.02 6.19
CA PHE A 65 -7.33 5.39 6.09
C PHE A 65 -8.57 5.60 6.95
N ALA A 66 -8.84 6.86 7.29
CA ALA A 66 -9.98 7.30 8.09
C ALA A 66 -11.07 7.91 7.19
N PRO A 67 -12.19 7.21 6.91
CA PRO A 67 -13.29 7.76 6.10
C PRO A 67 -14.10 8.82 6.88
N LEU A 68 -14.72 9.76 6.16
CA LEU A 68 -15.45 10.90 6.74
C LEU A 68 -16.75 10.58 7.49
N LYS A 69 -17.28 9.35 7.40
CA LYS A 69 -18.54 8.92 8.05
C LYS A 69 -18.58 7.38 8.23
N PRO A 70 -19.26 6.88 9.28
CA PRO A 70 -18.78 6.85 10.67
C PRO A 70 -17.75 5.73 10.95
N ALA A 71 -16.70 6.11 11.68
CA ALA A 71 -15.91 5.36 12.68
C ALA A 71 -15.39 3.93 12.38
N GLU A 72 -14.90 3.67 11.16
CA GLU A 72 -14.21 2.40 10.86
C GLU A 72 -12.88 2.69 10.16
N PHE A 73 -11.76 2.32 10.80
CA PHE A 73 -10.47 2.31 10.12
C PHE A 73 -10.52 1.23 9.04
N VAL A 74 -10.46 1.64 7.78
CA VAL A 74 -10.43 0.67 6.67
C VAL A 74 -8.98 0.32 6.41
N ILE A 75 -8.63 -0.94 6.66
CA ILE A 75 -7.33 -1.51 6.31
C ILE A 75 -7.53 -2.35 5.05
N ILE A 76 -6.91 -1.94 3.95
CA ILE A 76 -6.85 -2.71 2.72
C ILE A 76 -5.47 -3.34 2.64
N GLN A 77 -5.42 -4.66 2.67
CA GLN A 77 -4.24 -5.43 2.37
C GLN A 77 -4.31 -5.89 0.91
N ILE A 78 -3.43 -5.36 0.08
CA ILE A 78 -3.35 -5.75 -1.33
C ILE A 78 -2.16 -6.71 -1.47
N GLN A 79 -2.45 -7.94 -1.92
CA GLN A 79 -1.45 -8.94 -2.26
C GLN A 79 -1.40 -9.08 -3.77
N GLN A 80 -0.21 -8.93 -4.35
CA GLN A 80 0.02 -9.16 -5.78
C GLN A 80 1.07 -10.26 -5.95
N LEU A 81 0.72 -11.27 -6.76
CA LEU A 81 1.63 -12.29 -7.25
C LEU A 81 2.53 -11.67 -8.33
N ALA A 82 3.78 -11.39 -7.98
CA ALA A 82 4.85 -11.07 -8.91
C ALA A 82 5.41 -12.39 -9.47
N GLY A 83 5.02 -12.75 -10.71
CA GLY A 83 5.73 -13.79 -11.48
C GLY A 83 4.93 -14.97 -12.02
N GLN A 84 3.59 -14.96 -12.02
CA GLN A 84 2.85 -16.07 -12.63
C GLN A 84 2.72 -15.90 -14.15
N LEU A 85 3.62 -16.56 -14.89
CA LEU A 85 3.41 -16.88 -16.31
C LEU A 85 2.23 -17.85 -16.40
N GLU A 86 1.09 -17.39 -16.90
CA GLU A 86 0.20 -18.29 -17.62
C GLU A 86 0.81 -18.48 -19.02
N VAL A 87 1.33 -19.67 -19.28
CA VAL A 87 1.71 -20.14 -20.62
C VAL A 87 0.45 -20.45 -21.41
#